data_AF-A0A954B9M9-F1
#
_entry.id   AF-A0A954B9M9-F1
#
_cell.length_a   1.000
_cell.length_b   1.000
_cell.length_c   1.000
_cell.angle_alpha   90.00
_cell.angle_beta   90.00
_cell.angle_gamma   90.00
#
_symmetry.space_group_name_H-M   'P 1'
#
loop_
_entity.id
_entity.type
_entity.pdbx_description
1 polymer ?
#
loop_
_entity_poly.entity_id
_entity_poly.type
_entity_poly.pdbx_seq_one_letter_code
_entity_poly.pdbx_strand_id
1 'polypeptide(L)'
;MPYSDMSLPPGALLGADACAEDLYQTGLVCAAGIDADVDLVAAHKWFNLAAARGHEEAKVQRQEMAELLTSDEVKIALSAARDWLKLAH
;
A
#
# COMPACT_ATOMS: atom_id res chain seq x y z
N MET A 1 -23.11 -20.08 3.10
CA MET A 1 -22.74 -18.69 2.76
C MET A 1 -21.28 -18.72 2.30
N PRO A 2 -20.95 -18.50 1.01
CA PRO A 2 -19.62 -18.79 0.46
C PRO A 2 -18.78 -17.53 0.17
N TYR A 3 -18.63 -16.62 1.15
CA TYR A 3 -17.75 -15.45 0.98
C TYR A 3 -16.76 -15.24 2.14
N SER A 4 -16.62 -16.21 3.04
CA SER A 4 -15.74 -16.11 4.22
C SER A 4 -14.28 -16.53 3.97
N ASP A 5 -13.89 -16.76 2.71
CA ASP A 5 -12.54 -17.22 2.36
C ASP A 5 -12.06 -16.61 1.04
N MET A 6 -12.17 -15.28 0.90
CA MET A 6 -11.35 -14.54 -0.07
C MET A 6 -10.18 -13.93 0.68
N SER A 7 -9.27 -14.79 1.12
CA SER A 7 -7.91 -14.40 1.51
C SER A 7 -7.17 -13.98 0.23
N LEU A 8 -7.41 -12.74 -0.20
CA LEU A 8 -6.79 -12.11 -1.36
C LEU A 8 -5.90 -10.98 -0.84
N PRO A 9 -4.66 -10.85 -1.32
CA PRO A 9 -3.84 -9.68 -1.00
C PRO A 9 -4.63 -8.44 -1.44
N PRO A 10 -4.82 -7.45 -0.57
CA PRO A 10 -5.67 -6.29 -0.88
C PRO A 10 -5.16 -5.50 -2.11
N GLY A 11 -3.88 -5.68 -2.48
CA GLY A 11 -3.29 -5.10 -3.69
C GLY A 11 -3.45 -5.91 -4.99
N ALA A 12 -3.89 -7.18 -4.92
CA ALA A 12 -3.94 -8.08 -6.09
C ALA A 12 -5.15 -7.83 -7.01
N LEU A 13 -6.20 -7.20 -6.48
CA LEU A 13 -7.39 -6.78 -7.24
C LEU A 13 -7.33 -5.31 -7.68
N LEU A 14 -6.31 -4.56 -7.25
CA LEU A 14 -6.12 -3.17 -7.65
C LEU A 14 -5.64 -3.12 -9.10
N GLY A 15 -6.56 -2.86 -10.02
CA GLY A 15 -6.25 -2.50 -11.40
C GLY A 15 -5.65 -1.09 -11.49
N ALA A 16 -5.26 -0.70 -12.70
CA ALA A 16 -4.80 0.67 -13.00
C ALA A 16 -5.81 1.76 -12.58
N ASP A 17 -7.09 1.40 -12.47
CA ASP A 17 -8.19 2.27 -12.05
C ASP A 17 -8.39 2.37 -10.53
N ALA A 18 -7.58 1.67 -9.72
CA ALA A 18 -7.71 1.67 -8.25
C ALA A 18 -7.74 3.09 -7.67
N CYS A 19 -8.77 3.43 -6.90
CA CYS A 19 -8.89 4.77 -6.34
C CYS A 19 -7.89 4.98 -5.20
N ALA A 20 -7.70 6.25 -4.85
CA ALA A 20 -6.92 6.68 -3.70
C ALA A 20 -7.31 5.94 -2.40
N GLU A 21 -8.60 5.70 -2.20
CA GLU A 21 -9.18 4.95 -1.08
C GLU A 21 -8.76 3.47 -1.10
N ASP A 22 -8.87 2.77 -2.23
CA ASP A 22 -8.52 1.35 -2.29
C ASP A 22 -7.03 1.10 -2.00
N LEU A 23 -6.18 2.00 -2.50
CA LEU A 23 -4.74 2.01 -2.21
C LEU A 23 -4.48 2.28 -0.72
N TYR A 24 -5.25 3.17 -0.10
CA TYR A 24 -5.13 3.48 1.32
C TYR A 24 -5.52 2.29 2.20
N GLN A 25 -6.65 1.63 1.92
CA GLN A 25 -7.09 0.43 2.63
C GLN A 25 -6.09 -0.71 2.53
N THR A 26 -5.50 -0.89 1.34
CA THR A 26 -4.44 -1.88 1.12
C THR A 26 -3.20 -1.59 1.98
N GLY A 27 -2.81 -0.31 2.07
CA GLY A 27 -1.73 0.12 2.96
C GLY A 27 -2.01 -0.19 4.42
N LEU A 28 -3.25 0.05 4.88
CA LEU A 28 -3.67 -0.26 6.24
C LEU A 28 -3.63 -1.75 6.55
N VAL A 29 -4.07 -2.61 5.63
CA VAL A 29 -4.01 -4.07 5.83
C VAL A 29 -2.56 -4.56 5.90
N CYS A 30 -1.67 -4.06 5.04
CA CYS A 30 -0.24 -4.37 5.10
C CYS A 30 0.40 -3.90 6.41
N ALA A 31 0.02 -2.72 6.92
CA ALA A 31 0.52 -2.20 8.20
C ALA A 31 -0.04 -2.97 9.41
N ALA A 32 -1.28 -3.45 9.31
CA ALA A 32 -1.95 -4.19 10.37
C ALA A 32 -1.57 -5.67 10.41
N GLY A 33 -0.96 -6.21 9.34
CA GLY A 33 -0.60 -7.63 9.26
C GLY A 33 -1.84 -8.54 9.27
N ILE A 34 -2.95 -8.07 8.72
CA ILE A 34 -4.17 -8.90 8.61
C ILE A 34 -3.92 -9.86 7.45
N ASP A 35 -3.76 -11.15 7.77
CA ASP A 35 -3.46 -12.28 6.86
C ASP A 35 -1.99 -12.43 6.38
N ALA A 36 -1.03 -11.58 6.81
CA ALA A 36 0.41 -11.72 6.50
C ALA A 36 1.31 -11.07 7.58
N ASP A 37 2.63 -11.31 7.52
CA ASP A 37 3.61 -10.62 8.38
C ASP A 37 3.55 -9.10 8.14
N VAL A 38 3.78 -8.31 9.19
CA VAL A 38 3.65 -6.85 9.13
C VAL A 38 4.70 -6.29 8.19
N ASP A 39 4.24 -5.76 7.06
CA ASP A 39 5.11 -5.35 5.97
C ASP A 39 5.01 -3.83 5.77
N LEU A 40 5.69 -3.09 6.64
CA LEU A 40 5.69 -1.62 6.65
C LEU A 40 6.19 -1.04 5.32
N VAL A 41 7.10 -1.76 4.64
CA VAL A 41 7.62 -1.40 3.31
C VAL A 41 6.49 -1.41 2.28
N ALA A 42 5.68 -2.46 2.27
CA ALA A 42 4.52 -2.57 1.40
C ALA A 42 3.46 -1.51 1.76
N ALA A 43 3.19 -1.28 3.06
CA ALA A 43 2.27 -0.26 3.52
C ALA A 43 2.68 1.15 3.03
N HIS A 44 3.95 1.53 3.22
CA HIS A 44 4.48 2.81 2.76
C HIS A 44 4.35 2.97 1.23
N LYS A 45 4.59 1.90 0.45
CA LYS A 45 4.35 1.91 -1.00
C LYS A 45 2.90 2.28 -1.32
N TRP A 46 1.93 1.61 -0.70
CA TRP A 46 0.51 1.83 -0.98
C TRP A 46 0.05 3.22 -0.56
N PHE A 47 0.49 3.71 0.60
CA PHE A 47 0.22 5.07 1.05
C PHE A 47 0.84 6.12 0.13
N ASN A 48 2.04 5.87 -0.39
CA ASN A 48 2.66 6.76 -1.39
C ASN A 48 1.83 6.84 -2.69
N LEU A 49 1.27 5.72 -3.16
CA LEU A 49 0.40 5.70 -4.32
C LEU A 49 -0.94 6.40 -4.05
N ALA A 50 -1.57 6.13 -2.91
CA ALA A 50 -2.81 6.77 -2.49
C ALA A 50 -2.64 8.30 -2.35
N ALA A 51 -1.53 8.74 -1.74
CA ALA A 51 -1.16 10.14 -1.64
C ALA A 51 -0.95 10.79 -3.01
N ALA A 52 -0.32 10.08 -3.95
CA ALA A 52 -0.13 10.55 -5.32
C ALA A 52 -1.45 10.73 -6.08
N ARG A 53 -2.51 9.99 -5.70
CA ARG A 53 -3.88 10.15 -6.21
C ARG A 53 -4.72 11.21 -5.48
N GLY A 54 -4.15 11.89 -4.47
CA GLY A 54 -4.83 12.97 -3.74
C GLY A 54 -5.43 12.58 -2.39
N HIS A 55 -5.10 11.41 -1.83
CA HIS A 55 -5.53 11.06 -0.47
C HIS A 55 -4.70 11.81 0.58
N GLU A 56 -5.30 12.77 1.29
CA GLU A 56 -4.62 13.52 2.36
C GLU A 56 -4.23 12.62 3.53
N GLU A 57 -5.11 11.71 3.95
CA GLU A 57 -4.84 10.77 5.05
C GLU A 57 -3.67 9.83 4.74
N ALA A 58 -3.49 9.47 3.46
CA ALA A 58 -2.36 8.64 3.07
C ALA A 58 -1.03 9.40 3.14
N LYS A 59 -1.04 10.74 3.01
CA LYS A 59 0.18 11.54 3.19
C LYS A 59 0.65 11.51 4.63
N VAL A 60 -0.29 11.56 5.58
CA VAL A 60 0.00 11.45 7.02
C VAL A 60 0.53 10.07 7.32
N GLN A 61 -0.20 9.01 6.93
CA GLN A 61 0.25 7.64 7.16
C GLN A 61 1.59 7.33 6.50
N ARG A 62 1.83 7.83 5.28
CA ARG A 62 3.14 7.70 4.62
C ARG A 62 4.26 8.32 5.46
N GLN A 63 4.05 9.49 6.06
CA GLN A 63 5.07 10.14 6.89
C GLN A 63 5.34 9.34 8.15
N GLU A 64 4.30 8.92 8.86
CA GLU A 64 4.44 8.08 10.06
C GLU A 64 5.18 6.77 9.75
N MET A 65 4.82 6.11 8.63
CA MET A 65 5.53 4.91 8.19
C MET A 65 6.98 5.19 7.79
N ALA A 66 7.28 6.35 7.20
CA ALA A 66 8.66 6.73 6.86
C ALA A 66 9.52 7.03 8.10
N GLU A 67 8.92 7.39 9.22
CA GLU A 67 9.61 7.53 10.51
C GLU A 67 9.87 6.17 11.19
N LEU A 68 9.01 5.18 10.94
CA LEU A 68 9.18 3.81 11.44
C LEU A 68 10.13 2.97 10.59
N LEU A 69 10.22 3.27 9.29
CA LEU A 69 11.08 2.58 8.33
C LEU A 69 12.49 3.17 8.29
N THR A 70 13.45 2.32 7.97
CA THR A 70 14.80 2.77 7.66
C THR A 70 14.88 3.40 6.27
N SER A 71 15.90 4.23 6.04
CA SER A 71 16.11 4.87 4.73
C SER A 71 16.26 3.87 3.57
N ASP A 72 16.76 2.65 3.81
CA ASP A 72 16.86 1.63 2.79
C ASP A 72 15.52 0.96 2.48
N GLU A 73 14.69 0.72 3.49
CA GLU A 73 13.32 0.23 3.32
C GLU A 73 12.44 1.23 2.56
N VAL A 74 12.56 2.52 2.87
CA VAL A 74 11.87 3.58 2.12
C VAL A 74 12.27 3.56 0.65
N LYS A 75 13.55 3.36 0.31
CA LYS A 75 13.99 3.24 -1.09
C LYS A 75 13.38 2.02 -1.77
N ILE A 76 13.30 0.88 -1.08
CA ILE A 76 12.67 -0.34 -1.61
C ILE A 76 11.19 -0.08 -1.89
N ALA A 77 10.46 0.52 -0.94
CA ALA A 77 9.05 0.87 -1.08
C ALA A 77 8.82 1.81 -2.29
N LEU A 78 9.67 2.83 -2.44
CA LEU A 78 9.59 3.79 -3.55
C LEU A 78 9.90 3.14 -4.91
N SER A 79 10.88 2.24 -4.97
CA SER A 79 11.17 1.51 -6.21
C SER A 79 9.99 0.61 -6.59
N ALA A 80 9.46 -0.15 -5.63
CA ALA A 80 8.32 -1.03 -5.84
C ALA A 80 7.03 -0.27 -6.20
N ALA A 81 6.83 0.93 -5.63
CA ALA A 81 5.77 1.86 -6.03
C ALA A 81 5.89 2.25 -7.50
N ARG A 82 7.09 2.66 -7.92
CA ARG A 82 7.37 3.07 -9.29
C ARG A 82 7.20 1.92 -10.28
N ASP A 83 7.68 0.73 -9.93
CA ASP A 83 7.56 -0.44 -10.82
C ASP A 83 6.10 -0.91 -10.93
N TRP A 84 5.30 -0.79 -9.86
CA TRP A 84 3.86 -1.02 -9.95
C TRP A 84 3.17 -0.01 -10.89
N LEU A 85 3.52 1.28 -10.83
CA LEU A 85 2.97 2.29 -11.75
C LEU A 85 3.33 2.00 -13.22
N LYS A 86 4.51 1.44 -13.48
CA LYS A 86 4.89 1.01 -14.84
C LYS A 86 4.14 -0.22 -15.31
N LEU A 87 3.83 -1.15 -14.40
CA LEU A 87 3.12 -2.39 -14.70
C LEU A 87 1.62 -2.17 -14.84
N ALA A 88 1.11 -1.10 -14.23
CA ALA A 88 -0.27 -0.62 -14.37
C ALA A 88 -0.51 0.25 -15.62
N HIS A 89 0.46 0.36 -16.54
CA HIS A 89 0.36 1.07 -17.82
C HIS A 89 0.36 0.07 -18.98
#